data_AF-A0A1G7XCS7-F1
#
_entry.id   AF-A0A1G7XCS7-F1
#
_cell.length_a   1.000
_cell.length_b   1.000
_cell.length_c   1.000
_cell.angle_alpha   90.00
_cell.angle_beta   90.00
_cell.angle_gamma   90.00
#
_symmetry.space_group_name_H-M   'P 1'
#
loop_
_entity.id
_entity.type
_entity.pdbx_description
1 polymer ?
#
loop_
_entity_poly.entity_id
_entity_poly.type
_entity_poly.pdbx_seq_one_letter_code
_entity_poly.pdbx_strand_id
1 'polypeptide(L)'
;MELNDALRIALAPSDVWDALQDIALLRASLDNCESFSRLARGEYALTLTVPLGPLRARYEVRAHVASKNAEQGDATHRALNFKARAEGIGSLRGQIDVTLRPDEGNPGAGPSTRIDYSVWATLTGPLAELPTRQLENALHELADDFFTEFCAVVQAKHGQGPNQARGAHSRRQHVFLRPINLGGMARRVRSHDHAAALTGRATSPLFGARSHSVSQREPTPHAMPNWAWAAMIFVVALVLYAAHWLTQS
;
A
#
# COMPACT_ATOMS: atom_id res chain seq x y z
N MET A 1 -15.75 5.36 -11.20
CA MET A 1 -15.58 6.08 -9.93
C MET A 1 -15.18 7.51 -10.25
N GLU A 2 -15.44 8.40 -9.31
CA GLU A 2 -15.18 9.83 -9.42
C GLU A 2 -14.64 10.33 -8.08
N LEU A 3 -13.61 11.18 -8.12
CA LEU A 3 -13.00 11.82 -6.97
C LEU A 3 -12.88 13.31 -7.26
N ASN A 4 -13.42 14.15 -6.40
CA ASN A 4 -13.37 15.60 -6.52
C ASN A 4 -12.86 16.20 -5.22
N ASP A 5 -11.88 17.09 -5.30
CA ASP A 5 -11.35 17.78 -4.12
C ASP A 5 -10.76 19.16 -4.46
N ALA A 6 -10.38 19.90 -3.42
CA ALA A 6 -9.77 21.21 -3.54
C ALA A 6 -8.68 21.46 -2.48
N LEU A 7 -7.55 21.99 -2.92
CA LEU A 7 -6.42 22.38 -2.07
C LEU A 7 -6.10 23.86 -2.24
N ARG A 8 -5.41 24.45 -1.26
CA ARG A 8 -4.89 25.82 -1.32
C ARG A 8 -3.37 25.82 -1.17
N ILE A 9 -2.70 26.65 -1.98
CA ILE A 9 -1.25 26.89 -1.92
C ILE A 9 -1.02 28.39 -1.75
N ALA A 10 -0.14 28.78 -0.83
CA ALA A 10 0.26 30.17 -0.60
C ALA A 10 1.30 30.65 -1.65
N LEU A 11 0.95 30.53 -2.93
CA LEU A 11 1.74 31.02 -4.08
C LEU A 11 0.80 31.63 -5.12
N ALA A 12 1.37 32.42 -6.03
CA ALA A 12 0.63 32.99 -7.15
C ALA A 12 0.20 31.90 -8.16
N PRO A 13 -0.96 32.04 -8.85
CA PRO A 13 -1.44 31.02 -9.77
C PRO A 13 -0.45 30.68 -10.90
N SER A 14 0.32 31.68 -11.35
CA SER A 14 1.38 31.50 -12.36
C SER A 14 2.49 30.57 -11.88
N ASP A 15 2.95 30.73 -10.65
CA ASP A 15 4.04 29.93 -10.07
C ASP A 15 3.61 28.46 -9.91
N VAL A 16 2.37 28.26 -9.44
CA VAL A 16 1.76 26.93 -9.31
C VAL A 16 1.59 26.29 -10.68
N TRP A 17 1.16 27.06 -11.68
CA TRP A 17 0.95 26.57 -13.03
C TRP A 17 2.25 26.15 -13.74
N ASP A 18 3.31 26.93 -13.56
CA ASP A 18 4.63 26.59 -14.07
C ASP A 18 5.19 25.35 -13.37
N ALA A 19 4.94 25.21 -12.06
CA ALA A 19 5.34 24.03 -11.31
C ALA A 19 4.62 22.75 -11.76
N LEU A 20 3.32 22.83 -12.12
CA LEU A 20 2.58 21.70 -12.71
C LEU A 20 3.07 21.29 -14.11
N GLN A 21 3.96 22.08 -14.73
CA GLN A 21 4.59 21.77 -16.01
C GLN A 21 6.02 21.24 -15.86
N ASP A 22 6.59 21.33 -14.66
CA ASP A 22 7.97 20.95 -14.37
C ASP A 22 8.05 19.48 -13.90
N ILE A 23 8.60 18.62 -14.76
CA ILE A 23 8.74 17.18 -14.47
C ILE A 23 9.59 16.95 -13.22
N ALA A 24 10.60 17.80 -12.96
CA ALA A 24 11.47 17.61 -11.81
C ALA A 24 10.71 17.83 -10.51
N LEU A 25 9.86 18.85 -10.45
CA LEU A 25 9.00 19.11 -9.29
C LEU A 25 7.94 18.04 -9.17
N LEU A 26 7.24 17.68 -10.25
CA LEU A 26 6.24 16.60 -10.21
C LEU A 26 6.84 15.27 -9.74
N ARG A 27 8.06 14.92 -10.18
CA ARG A 27 8.77 13.72 -9.72
C ARG A 27 9.17 13.81 -8.25
N ALA A 28 9.53 15.00 -7.77
CA ALA A 28 9.87 15.21 -6.37
C ALA A 28 8.64 15.06 -5.46
N SER A 29 7.45 15.42 -5.95
CA SER A 29 6.18 15.33 -5.21
C SER A 29 5.54 13.94 -5.18
N LEU A 30 5.96 13.02 -6.05
CA LEU A 30 5.42 11.66 -6.08
C LEU A 30 6.20 10.73 -5.14
N ASP A 31 5.51 10.19 -4.12
CA ASP A 31 6.08 9.13 -3.31
C ASP A 31 6.19 7.81 -4.10
N ASN A 32 7.21 7.02 -3.76
CA ASN A 32 7.52 5.73 -4.39
C ASN A 32 7.59 5.76 -5.93
N CYS A 33 7.90 6.93 -6.51
CA CYS A 33 8.14 7.10 -7.94
C CYS A 33 9.52 6.55 -8.31
N GLU A 34 9.55 5.46 -9.07
CA GLU A 34 10.77 4.84 -9.55
C GLU A 34 11.29 5.56 -10.80
N SER A 35 10.43 5.76 -11.78
CA SER A 35 10.76 6.38 -13.06
C SER A 35 9.71 7.42 -13.43
N PHE A 36 10.14 8.53 -14.02
CA PHE A 36 9.26 9.55 -14.59
C PHE A 36 10.02 10.19 -15.75
N SER A 37 9.48 10.01 -16.95
CA SER A 37 10.02 10.54 -18.20
C SER A 37 8.91 11.22 -19.00
N ARG A 38 9.29 12.27 -19.74
CA ARG A 38 8.44 12.85 -20.78
C ARG A 38 8.77 12.17 -22.10
N LEU A 39 7.74 11.65 -22.73
CA LEU A 39 7.79 11.03 -24.05
C LEU A 39 7.51 12.08 -25.13
N ALA A 40 7.59 11.65 -26.40
CA ALA A 40 7.23 12.49 -27.53
C ALA A 40 5.76 12.94 -27.45
N ARG A 41 5.44 14.06 -28.11
CA ARG A 41 4.06 14.57 -28.26
C ARG A 41 3.34 14.98 -26.96
N GLY A 42 4.08 15.23 -25.87
CA GLY A 42 3.47 15.64 -24.60
C GLY A 42 2.85 14.48 -23.82
N GLU A 43 3.28 13.26 -24.12
CA GLU A 43 3.02 12.09 -23.31
C GLU A 43 4.00 12.01 -22.13
N TYR A 44 3.56 11.39 -21.05
CA TYR A 44 4.34 11.13 -19.85
C TYR A 44 4.29 9.64 -19.54
N ALA A 45 5.43 9.08 -19.17
CA ALA A 45 5.53 7.72 -18.69
C ALA A 45 6.21 7.71 -17.33
N LEU A 46 5.55 7.09 -16.36
CA LEU A 46 6.08 6.96 -15.01
C LEU A 46 5.77 5.59 -14.43
N THR A 47 6.57 5.16 -13.47
CA THR A 47 6.35 3.93 -12.70
C THR A 47 6.37 4.29 -11.22
N LEU A 48 5.30 3.97 -10.51
CA LEU A 48 5.21 4.15 -9.07
C LEU A 48 4.65 2.91 -8.37
N THR A 49 4.98 2.75 -7.09
CA THR A 49 4.37 1.73 -6.25
C THR A 49 3.31 2.37 -5.34
N VAL A 50 2.06 1.95 -5.47
CA VAL A 50 0.95 2.44 -4.65
C VAL A 50 0.56 1.39 -3.61
N PRO A 51 0.51 1.75 -2.31
CA PRO A 51 -0.09 0.90 -1.30
C PRO A 51 -1.62 0.97 -1.39
N LEU A 52 -2.27 -0.15 -1.70
CA LEU A 52 -3.73 -0.31 -1.65
C LEU A 52 -4.08 -1.24 -0.48
N GLY A 53 -4.06 -0.70 0.74
CA GLY A 53 -4.26 -1.47 1.96
C GLY A 53 -3.16 -2.53 2.18
N PRO A 54 -3.48 -3.84 2.27
CA PRO A 54 -2.47 -4.89 2.44
C PRO A 54 -1.67 -5.18 1.16
N LEU A 55 -2.11 -4.66 0.01
CA LEU A 55 -1.47 -4.89 -1.27
C LEU A 55 -0.55 -3.71 -1.62
N ARG A 56 0.64 -4.03 -2.14
CA ARG A 56 1.50 -3.05 -2.81
C ARG A 56 1.58 -3.43 -4.27
N ALA A 57 1.18 -2.51 -5.13
CA ALA A 57 1.15 -2.74 -6.56
C ALA A 57 2.04 -1.74 -7.27
N ARG A 58 2.90 -2.25 -8.15
CA ARG A 58 3.72 -1.47 -9.07
C ARG A 58 2.85 -1.12 -10.28
N TYR A 59 2.62 0.17 -10.49
CA TYR A 59 1.85 0.68 -11.61
C TYR A 59 2.75 1.32 -12.65
N GLU A 60 2.62 0.86 -13.89
CA GLU A 60 3.12 1.55 -15.06
C GLU A 60 2.03 2.50 -15.58
N VAL A 61 2.30 3.80 -15.53
CA VAL A 61 1.35 4.85 -15.89
C VAL A 61 1.81 5.54 -17.16
N ARG A 62 0.89 5.71 -18.10
CA ARG A 62 1.02 6.58 -19.25
C ARG A 62 -0.04 7.67 -19.20
N ALA A 63 0.38 8.92 -19.26
CA ALA A 63 -0.53 10.06 -19.29
C ALA A 63 -0.30 10.91 -20.55
N HIS A 64 -1.35 11.53 -21.06
CA HIS A 64 -1.28 12.49 -22.14
C HIS A 64 -2.18 13.68 -21.84
N VAL A 65 -1.73 14.86 -22.25
CA VAL A 65 -2.53 16.09 -22.10
C VAL A 65 -3.68 16.03 -23.10
N ALA A 66 -4.91 16.04 -22.60
CA ALA A 66 -6.13 15.88 -23.40
C ALA A 66 -6.56 17.21 -24.05
N SER A 67 -6.37 18.33 -23.35
CA SER A 67 -6.64 19.68 -23.86
C SER A 67 -5.50 20.62 -23.45
N LYS A 68 -5.01 21.40 -24.41
CA LYS A 68 -3.95 22.39 -24.18
C LYS A 68 -4.61 23.66 -23.66
N ASN A 69 -4.40 23.93 -22.36
CA ASN A 69 -4.68 25.16 -21.62
C ASN A 69 -5.79 26.04 -22.22
N ALA A 70 -7.03 25.88 -21.76
CA ALA A 70 -8.05 26.90 -21.97
C ALA A 70 -7.94 27.90 -20.81
N GLU A 71 -7.53 29.13 -21.10
CA GLU A 71 -7.75 30.25 -20.19
C GLU A 71 -9.24 30.57 -20.22
N GLN A 72 -9.93 30.29 -19.12
CA GLN A 72 -11.36 30.54 -19.01
C GLN A 72 -11.58 31.64 -17.98
N GLY A 73 -11.32 32.88 -18.42
CA GLY A 73 -11.28 34.05 -17.54
C GLY A 73 -10.04 34.04 -16.66
N ASP A 74 -10.24 34.24 -15.35
CA ASP A 74 -9.17 34.27 -14.33
C ASP A 74 -8.76 32.86 -13.84
N ALA A 75 -9.31 31.80 -14.47
CA ALA A 75 -9.03 30.42 -14.13
C ALA A 75 -8.20 29.74 -15.21
N THR A 76 -7.17 29.01 -14.78
CA THR A 76 -6.34 28.20 -15.67
C THR A 76 -6.74 26.74 -15.54
N HIS A 77 -7.10 26.10 -16.65
CA HIS A 77 -7.61 24.72 -16.66
C HIS A 77 -6.75 23.77 -17.50
N ARG A 78 -6.52 22.55 -16.99
CA ARG A 78 -5.84 21.46 -17.71
C ARG A 78 -6.52 20.11 -17.48
N ALA A 79 -6.78 19.42 -18.59
CA ALA A 79 -7.26 18.06 -18.64
C ALA A 79 -6.13 17.08 -19.06
N LEU A 80 -5.97 15.97 -18.32
CA LEU A 80 -5.04 14.89 -18.62
C LEU A 80 -5.76 13.56 -18.64
N ASN A 81 -5.50 12.76 -19.67
CA ASN A 81 -5.94 11.39 -19.72
C ASN A 81 -4.81 10.47 -19.28
N PHE A 82 -5.12 9.47 -18.48
CA PHE A 82 -4.13 8.51 -18.00
C PHE A 82 -4.60 7.06 -18.15
N LYS A 83 -3.62 6.17 -18.25
CA LYS A 83 -3.79 4.73 -18.22
C LYS A 83 -2.70 4.16 -17.33
N ALA A 84 -3.09 3.48 -16.26
CA ALA A 84 -2.22 2.75 -15.37
C ALA A 84 -2.44 1.24 -15.51
N ARG A 85 -1.37 0.46 -15.44
CA ARG A 85 -1.43 -1.01 -15.47
C ARG A 85 -0.52 -1.58 -14.38
N ALA A 86 -1.03 -2.58 -13.67
CA ALA A 86 -0.26 -3.39 -12.75
C ALA A 86 -0.46 -4.87 -13.10
N GLU A 87 0.64 -5.60 -13.25
CA GLU A 87 0.61 -7.03 -13.56
C GLU A 87 -0.05 -7.81 -12.41
N GLY A 88 -0.93 -8.76 -12.74
CA GLY A 88 -1.67 -9.56 -11.75
C GLY A 88 -2.76 -8.81 -10.96
N ILE A 89 -2.78 -7.47 -11.00
CA ILE A 89 -3.75 -6.63 -10.28
C ILE A 89 -4.81 -6.07 -11.22
N GLY A 90 -4.43 -5.58 -12.41
CA GLY A 90 -5.39 -5.07 -13.40
C GLY A 90 -4.95 -3.76 -14.06
N SER A 91 -5.93 -3.03 -14.61
CA SER A 91 -5.69 -1.74 -15.27
C SER A 91 -6.71 -0.70 -14.86
N LEU A 92 -6.27 0.55 -14.86
CA LEU A 92 -7.04 1.74 -14.58
C LEU A 92 -6.91 2.70 -15.77
N ARG A 93 -8.02 3.26 -16.24
CA ARG A 93 -8.01 4.32 -17.25
C ARG A 93 -8.88 5.46 -16.74
N GLY A 94 -8.44 6.69 -16.92
CA GLY A 94 -9.19 7.83 -16.44
C GLY A 94 -8.78 9.15 -17.07
N GLN A 95 -9.44 10.20 -16.58
CA GLN A 95 -9.17 11.60 -16.89
C GLN A 95 -9.03 12.36 -15.57
N ILE A 96 -8.13 13.33 -15.54
CA ILE A 96 -7.89 14.26 -14.44
C ILE A 96 -8.07 15.66 -15.00
N ASP A 97 -9.00 16.42 -14.44
CA ASP A 97 -9.16 17.83 -14.73
C ASP A 97 -8.68 18.64 -13.52
N VAL A 98 -7.83 19.64 -13.78
CA VAL A 98 -7.25 20.52 -12.77
C VAL A 98 -7.55 21.96 -13.13
N THR A 99 -8.17 22.68 -12.20
CA THR A 99 -8.51 24.10 -12.34
C THR A 99 -7.80 24.90 -11.26
N LEU A 100 -7.05 25.92 -11.65
CA LEU A 100 -6.43 26.87 -10.74
C LEU A 100 -7.25 28.14 -10.73
N ARG A 101 -7.52 28.66 -9.53
CA ARG A 101 -8.17 29.94 -9.31
C ARG A 101 -7.35 30.76 -8.32
N PRO A 102 -7.20 32.07 -8.52
CA PRO A 102 -6.67 32.94 -7.47
C PRO A 102 -7.58 32.85 -6.25
N ASP A 103 -6.96 32.73 -5.08
CA ASP A 103 -7.62 32.82 -3.79
C ASP A 103 -7.11 34.10 -3.14
N GLU A 104 -7.99 35.09 -3.02
CA GLU A 104 -7.70 36.29 -2.22
C GLU A 104 -7.76 35.87 -0.76
N GLY A 105 -6.62 35.47 -0.20
CA GLY A 105 -6.51 34.99 1.17
C GLY A 105 -6.89 36.05 2.21
N ASN A 106 -6.66 35.73 3.48
CA ASN A 106 -6.88 36.71 4.56
C ASN A 106 -6.06 37.99 4.33
N PRO A 107 -6.60 39.18 4.65
CA PRO A 107 -5.86 40.43 4.54
C PRO A 107 -4.53 40.34 5.30
N GLY A 108 -3.40 40.45 4.59
CA GLY A 108 -2.05 40.33 5.15
C GLY A 108 -1.32 39.00 4.87
N ALA A 109 -2.00 38.00 4.30
CA ALA A 109 -1.34 36.85 3.69
C ALA A 109 -0.94 37.19 2.24
N GLY A 110 0.20 36.65 1.78
CA GLY A 110 0.64 36.80 0.38
C GLY A 110 -0.33 36.17 -0.63
N PRO A 111 -0.01 36.19 -1.93
CA PRO A 111 -0.88 35.61 -2.95
C PRO A 111 -1.13 34.12 -2.66
N SER A 112 -2.39 33.69 -2.78
CA SER A 112 -2.78 32.28 -2.67
C SER A 112 -3.52 31.80 -3.90
N THR A 113 -3.45 30.49 -4.13
CA THR A 113 -4.09 29.80 -5.26
C THR A 113 -4.88 28.62 -4.74
N ARG A 114 -6.13 28.52 -5.17
CA ARG A 114 -6.97 27.34 -5.00
C ARG A 114 -6.83 26.43 -6.21
N ILE A 115 -6.53 25.15 -5.96
CA ILE A 115 -6.45 24.10 -6.96
C ILE A 115 -7.65 23.19 -6.75
N ASP A 116 -8.61 23.23 -7.66
CA ASP A 116 -9.72 22.26 -7.70
C ASP A 116 -9.33 21.15 -8.68
N TYR A 117 -9.48 19.88 -8.28
CA TYR A 117 -9.22 18.74 -9.16
C TYR A 117 -10.34 17.71 -9.14
N SER A 118 -10.56 17.13 -10.30
CA SER A 118 -11.56 16.09 -10.56
C SER A 118 -10.91 14.93 -11.28
N VAL A 119 -11.08 13.72 -10.76
CA VAL A 119 -10.53 12.49 -11.31
C VAL A 119 -11.67 11.52 -11.61
N TRP A 120 -11.84 11.18 -12.87
CA TRP A 120 -12.73 10.10 -13.30
C TRP A 120 -11.90 8.92 -13.71
N ALA A 121 -12.25 7.73 -13.21
CA ALA A 121 -11.53 6.53 -13.59
C ALA A 121 -12.42 5.29 -13.67
N THR A 122 -12.03 4.40 -14.58
CA THR A 122 -12.62 3.11 -14.85
C THR A 122 -11.57 2.03 -14.63
N LEU A 123 -11.95 1.04 -13.82
CA LEU A 123 -11.10 -0.08 -13.42
C LEU A 123 -11.44 -1.31 -14.26
N THR A 124 -10.47 -2.18 -14.47
CA THR A 124 -10.67 -3.45 -15.17
C THR A 124 -9.75 -4.53 -14.60
N GLY A 125 -10.24 -5.76 -14.55
CA GLY A 125 -9.52 -6.92 -13.99
C GLY A 125 -9.75 -7.08 -12.48
N PRO A 126 -8.87 -7.82 -11.78
CA PRO A 126 -9.00 -8.10 -10.34
C PRO A 126 -9.13 -6.83 -9.47
N LEU A 127 -8.53 -5.72 -9.89
CA LEU A 127 -8.63 -4.42 -9.22
C LEU A 127 -10.07 -3.90 -9.15
N ALA A 128 -10.93 -4.23 -10.12
CA ALA A 128 -12.33 -3.83 -10.14
C ALA A 128 -13.21 -4.62 -9.14
N GLU A 129 -12.68 -5.72 -8.59
CA GLU A 129 -13.38 -6.53 -7.57
C GLU A 129 -13.22 -5.94 -6.16
N LEU A 130 -12.28 -5.00 -5.98
CA LEU A 130 -12.10 -4.32 -4.72
C LEU A 130 -13.28 -3.37 -4.41
N PRO A 131 -13.66 -3.20 -3.13
CA PRO A 131 -14.75 -2.29 -2.76
C PRO A 131 -14.43 -0.85 -3.14
N THR A 132 -15.32 -0.17 -3.89
CA THR A 132 -15.11 1.20 -4.40
C THR A 132 -14.54 2.17 -3.36
N ARG A 133 -15.10 2.18 -2.15
CA ARG A 133 -14.64 2.99 -0.99
C ARG A 133 -13.15 2.81 -0.65
N GLN A 134 -12.61 1.61 -0.81
CA GLN A 134 -11.20 1.35 -0.52
C GLN A 134 -10.29 1.99 -1.58
N LEU A 135 -10.73 1.98 -2.84
CA LEU A 135 -9.99 2.60 -3.92
C LEU A 135 -10.08 4.12 -3.83
N GLU A 136 -11.26 4.66 -3.53
CA GLU A 136 -11.47 6.10 -3.31
C GLU A 136 -10.58 6.62 -2.18
N ASN A 137 -10.54 5.92 -1.04
CA ASN A 137 -9.66 6.30 0.07
C ASN A 137 -8.18 6.27 -0.33
N ALA A 138 -7.74 5.26 -1.08
CA ALA A 138 -6.36 5.17 -1.51
C ALA A 138 -5.99 6.23 -2.56
N LEU A 139 -6.94 6.61 -3.43
CA LEU A 139 -6.74 7.71 -4.39
C LEU A 139 -6.69 9.06 -3.67
N HIS A 140 -7.52 9.26 -2.65
CA HIS A 140 -7.50 10.47 -1.83
C HIS A 140 -6.18 10.57 -1.04
N GLU A 141 -5.74 9.49 -0.37
CA GLU A 141 -4.43 9.46 0.31
C GLU A 141 -3.27 9.74 -0.65
N LEU A 142 -3.28 9.15 -1.85
CA LEU A 142 -2.27 9.41 -2.87
C LEU A 142 -2.28 10.87 -3.37
N ALA A 143 -3.46 11.47 -3.53
CA ALA A 143 -3.60 12.85 -3.96
C ALA A 143 -3.15 13.81 -2.85
N ASP A 144 -3.53 13.56 -1.60
CA ASP A 144 -3.13 14.34 -0.43
C ASP A 144 -1.61 14.33 -0.24
N ASP A 145 -0.99 13.15 -0.31
CA ASP A 145 0.46 12.99 -0.21
C ASP A 145 1.16 13.75 -1.35
N PHE A 146 0.68 13.61 -2.58
CA PHE A 146 1.22 14.32 -3.74
C PHE A 146 1.14 15.83 -3.56
N PHE A 147 -0.02 16.36 -3.21
CA PHE A 147 -0.24 17.80 -3.13
C PHE A 147 0.47 18.41 -1.91
N THR A 148 0.55 17.69 -0.79
CA THR A 148 1.33 18.11 0.38
C THR A 148 2.81 18.26 0.03
N GLU A 149 3.40 17.24 -0.61
CA GLU A 149 4.80 17.31 -1.06
C GLU A 149 5.01 18.32 -2.18
N PHE A 150 4.05 18.46 -3.10
CA PHE A 150 4.07 19.49 -4.13
C PHE A 150 4.09 20.89 -3.54
N CYS A 151 3.24 21.18 -2.56
CA CYS A 151 3.26 22.46 -1.84
C CYS A 151 4.65 22.75 -1.26
N ALA A 152 5.23 21.77 -0.56
CA ALA A 152 6.52 21.93 0.08
C ALA A 152 7.64 22.17 -0.95
N VAL A 153 7.70 21.36 -2.00
CA VAL A 153 8.70 21.45 -3.07
C VAL A 153 8.61 22.78 -3.83
N VAL A 154 7.40 23.22 -4.16
CA VAL A 154 7.22 24.49 -4.89
C VAL A 154 7.51 25.68 -3.98
N GLN A 155 7.04 25.70 -2.74
CA GLN A 155 7.38 26.77 -1.80
C GLN A 155 8.89 26.86 -1.55
N ALA A 156 9.58 25.72 -1.45
CA ALA A 156 11.03 25.67 -1.33
C ALA A 156 11.75 26.26 -2.56
N LYS A 157 11.27 25.97 -3.78
CA LYS A 157 11.79 26.58 -5.03
C LYS A 157 11.68 28.11 -5.01
N HIS A 158 10.63 28.67 -4.40
CA HIS A 158 10.41 30.12 -4.28
C HIS A 158 10.97 30.73 -2.98
N GLY A 159 11.74 29.97 -2.18
CA GLY A 159 12.36 30.45 -0.93
C GLY A 159 11.38 30.70 0.22
N GLN A 160 10.14 30.22 0.11
CA GLN A 160 9.06 30.42 1.08
C GLN A 160 8.83 29.20 2.01
N GLY A 161 9.63 28.15 1.87
CA GLY A 161 9.47 26.91 2.65
C GLY A 161 10.81 26.22 2.98
N PRO A 162 10.84 25.35 3.99
CA PRO A 162 12.02 24.56 4.30
C PRO A 162 12.37 23.65 3.12
N ASN A 163 13.64 23.63 2.71
CA ASN A 163 14.17 22.65 1.76
C ASN A 163 14.12 21.25 2.41
N GLN A 164 13.00 20.56 2.25
CA GLN A 164 12.89 19.16 2.66
C GLN A 164 13.64 18.30 1.64
N ALA A 165 14.95 18.17 1.85
CA ALA A 165 15.73 17.14 1.17
C ALA A 165 15.21 15.77 1.64
N ARG A 166 14.37 15.13 0.81
CA ARG A 166 13.79 13.79 0.92
C ARG A 166 14.29 13.01 2.16
N GLY A 167 13.61 13.20 3.29
CA GLY A 167 14.11 12.67 4.55
C GLY A 167 13.28 13.01 5.76
N ALA A 168 11.99 12.60 5.78
CA ALA A 168 11.28 12.15 6.98
C ALA A 168 9.77 11.96 6.69
N HIS A 169 9.39 11.13 5.72
CA HIS A 169 8.07 10.51 5.87
C HIS A 169 8.15 9.66 7.13
N SER A 170 7.29 9.98 8.10
CA SER A 170 6.92 9.06 9.17
C SER A 170 6.67 7.72 8.52
N ARG A 171 7.66 6.83 8.65
CA ARG A 171 7.53 5.44 8.27
C ARG A 171 6.41 4.95 9.17
N ARG A 172 5.16 5.00 8.69
CA ARG A 172 4.11 4.11 9.14
C ARG A 172 4.64 2.72 8.80
N GLN A 173 5.52 2.24 9.67
CA GLN A 173 5.98 0.87 9.70
C GLN A 173 4.69 0.11 9.93
N HIS A 174 4.09 -0.38 8.85
CA HIS A 174 3.24 -1.54 8.93
C HIS A 174 4.13 -2.61 9.56
N VAL A 175 3.97 -2.77 10.88
CA VAL A 175 4.58 -3.84 11.65
C VAL A 175 3.96 -5.10 11.07
N PHE A 176 4.64 -5.66 10.07
CA PHE A 176 4.42 -7.04 9.70
C PHE A 176 4.76 -7.85 10.95
N LEU A 177 3.73 -8.34 11.63
CA LEU A 177 3.87 -9.42 12.59
C LEU A 177 4.52 -10.58 11.82
N ARG A 178 5.84 -10.71 11.93
CA ARG A 178 6.53 -11.92 11.48
C ARG A 178 5.89 -13.09 12.23
N PRO A 179 5.56 -14.21 11.56
CA PRO A 179 5.26 -15.43 12.30
C PRO A 179 6.49 -15.75 13.15
N ILE A 180 6.28 -15.91 14.45
CA ILE A 180 7.31 -16.33 15.40
C ILE A 180 7.83 -17.69 14.91
N ASN A 181 9.07 -17.73 14.40
CA ASN A 181 9.76 -18.98 14.17
C ASN A 181 10.12 -19.58 15.53
N LEU A 182 9.23 -20.40 16.06
CA LEU A 182 9.40 -21.21 17.29
C LEU A 182 10.25 -22.47 17.04
N GLY A 183 11.18 -22.41 16.08
CA GLY A 183 12.12 -23.48 15.74
C GLY A 183 13.46 -23.28 16.42
N GLY A 184 13.51 -23.34 17.76
CA GLY A 184 14.73 -22.96 18.47
C GLY A 184 14.83 -23.37 19.93
N MET A 185 14.23 -24.48 20.35
CA MET A 185 14.49 -25.06 21.68
C MET A 185 14.65 -26.59 21.59
N ALA A 186 15.69 -27.04 20.88
CA ALA A 186 16.22 -28.37 21.10
C ALA A 186 17.03 -28.34 22.42
N ARG A 187 16.38 -28.79 23.50
CA ARG A 187 16.98 -29.02 24.81
C ARG A 187 18.11 -30.04 24.67
N ARG A 188 19.35 -29.59 24.87
CA ARG A 188 20.51 -30.45 25.15
C ARG A 188 20.22 -31.25 26.42
N VAL A 189 19.98 -32.54 26.30
CA VAL A 189 20.02 -33.48 27.43
C VAL A 189 21.50 -33.77 27.70
N ARG A 190 21.98 -33.33 28.86
CA ARG A 190 23.24 -33.78 29.46
C ARG A 190 23.05 -35.23 29.91
N SER A 191 23.77 -36.17 29.30
CA SER A 191 23.99 -37.50 29.88
C SER A 191 25.00 -37.36 31.03
N HIS A 192 24.61 -37.88 32.19
CA HIS A 192 25.43 -37.96 33.39
C HIS A 192 26.32 -39.21 33.28
N ASP A 193 27.64 -39.03 33.35
CA ASP A 193 28.60 -40.13 33.41
C ASP A 193 28.55 -40.80 34.78
N HIS A 194 28.37 -42.13 34.79
CA HIS A 194 28.84 -42.96 35.89
C HIS A 194 29.62 -44.15 35.36
N ALA A 195 30.88 -44.17 35.76
CA ALA A 195 31.83 -45.25 35.57
C ALA A 195 31.48 -46.46 36.44
N ALA A 196 31.55 -47.65 35.85
CA ALA A 196 31.94 -48.86 36.56
C ALA A 196 32.51 -49.87 35.56
N ALA A 197 33.79 -50.19 35.74
CA ALA A 197 34.49 -51.25 35.05
C ALA A 197 33.93 -52.63 35.47
N LEU A 198 34.04 -53.63 34.58
CA LEU A 198 34.60 -54.96 34.85
C LEU A 198 34.58 -55.83 33.58
N THR A 199 35.78 -56.22 33.15
CA THR A 199 36.19 -57.52 32.57
C THR A 199 35.13 -58.45 31.95
N GLY A 200 35.32 -58.82 30.67
CA GLY A 200 34.63 -59.96 30.07
C GLY A 200 35.01 -60.23 28.61
N ARG A 201 35.51 -61.43 28.34
CA ARG A 201 36.14 -61.90 27.11
C ARG A 201 35.11 -62.35 26.05
N ALA A 202 35.50 -62.20 24.78
CA ALA A 202 35.26 -63.11 23.64
C ALA A 202 33.92 -63.13 22.85
N THR A 203 34.15 -63.23 21.52
CA THR A 203 33.45 -64.01 20.47
C THR A 203 32.16 -63.49 19.85
N SER A 204 32.27 -63.15 18.56
CA SER A 204 31.23 -63.24 17.54
C SER A 204 30.60 -64.63 17.48
N PRO A 205 29.35 -64.75 17.01
CA PRO A 205 29.19 -65.26 15.65
C PRO A 205 28.06 -64.61 14.83
N LEU A 206 28.17 -64.83 13.52
CA LEU A 206 27.18 -64.65 12.46
C LEU A 206 25.92 -65.49 12.69
N PHE A 207 24.78 -65.02 12.16
CA PHE A 207 23.51 -65.66 11.76
C PHE A 207 22.41 -64.64 12.11
N GLY A 208 21.56 -64.13 11.21
CA GLY A 208 20.91 -64.76 10.07
C GLY A 208 19.39 -64.58 10.27
N ALA A 209 18.70 -64.18 9.21
CA ALA A 209 17.24 -64.24 9.01
C ALA A 209 16.36 -62.99 9.31
N ARG A 210 15.92 -62.41 8.19
CA ARG A 210 14.52 -62.15 7.77
C ARG A 210 13.65 -61.12 8.53
N SER A 211 13.41 -60.04 7.79
CA SER A 211 12.10 -59.46 7.41
C SER A 211 11.09 -59.14 8.50
N HIS A 212 10.78 -57.84 8.65
CA HIS A 212 9.42 -57.36 8.45
C HIS A 212 9.43 -55.85 8.19
N SER A 213 8.73 -55.47 7.12
CA SER A 213 8.25 -54.12 6.81
C SER A 213 7.44 -53.53 7.98
N VAL A 214 7.51 -52.21 8.18
CA VAL A 214 6.36 -51.27 8.21
C VAL A 214 6.85 -49.91 8.70
N SER A 215 6.54 -48.90 7.90
CA SER A 215 6.64 -47.47 8.17
C SER A 215 5.87 -47.06 9.44
N GLN A 216 6.48 -46.29 10.33
CA GLN A 216 5.72 -45.42 11.23
C GLN A 216 6.18 -43.96 11.10
N ARG A 217 5.27 -43.18 10.51
CA ARG A 217 5.18 -41.72 10.54
C ARG A 217 5.02 -41.26 11.98
N GLU A 218 5.85 -40.33 12.42
CA GLU A 218 5.59 -39.48 13.58
C GLU A 218 4.34 -38.61 13.34
N PRO A 219 3.32 -38.64 14.22
CA PRO A 219 2.20 -37.71 14.16
C PRO A 219 2.58 -36.35 14.77
N THR A 220 2.38 -35.32 13.94
CA THR A 220 2.42 -33.88 14.18
C THR A 220 1.40 -33.40 15.25
N PRO A 221 1.55 -32.18 15.78
CA PRO A 221 0.94 -31.73 17.04
C PRO A 221 -0.58 -31.57 16.96
N HIS A 222 -1.24 -31.74 18.12
CA HIS A 222 -2.69 -31.77 18.33
C HIS A 222 -3.46 -30.67 17.57
N ALA A 223 -3.97 -31.02 16.39
CA ALA A 223 -5.13 -30.37 15.82
C ALA A 223 -6.32 -30.59 16.78
N MET A 224 -6.93 -29.50 17.25
CA MET A 224 -8.08 -29.59 18.15
C MET A 224 -9.16 -30.47 17.52
N PRO A 225 -9.73 -31.44 18.25
CA PRO A 225 -10.74 -32.35 17.71
C PRO A 225 -11.91 -31.58 17.08
N ASN A 226 -12.42 -32.07 15.95
CA ASN A 226 -13.52 -31.42 15.22
C ASN A 226 -14.79 -31.19 16.08
N TRP A 227 -14.98 -31.99 17.14
CA TRP A 227 -16.07 -31.80 18.09
C TRP A 227 -15.92 -30.51 18.93
N ALA A 228 -14.70 -30.05 19.20
CA ALA A 228 -14.44 -28.80 19.93
C ALA A 228 -14.82 -27.57 19.09
N TRP A 229 -14.62 -27.65 17.77
CA TRP A 229 -15.10 -26.62 16.83
C TRP A 229 -16.63 -26.59 16.76
N ALA A 230 -17.28 -27.76 16.71
CA ALA A 230 -18.74 -27.84 16.73
C ALA A 230 -19.33 -27.27 18.04
N ALA A 231 -18.69 -27.56 19.19
CA ALA A 231 -19.09 -27.03 20.49
C ALA A 231 -18.95 -25.50 20.55
N MET A 232 -17.86 -24.94 20.00
CA MET A 232 -17.66 -23.49 19.94
C MET A 232 -18.74 -22.80 19.09
N ILE A 233 -19.09 -23.36 17.93
CA ILE A 233 -20.15 -22.83 17.06
C ILE A 233 -21.50 -22.85 17.76
N PHE A 234 -21.82 -23.95 18.47
CA PHE A 234 -23.08 -24.08 19.20
C PHE A 234 -23.21 -23.03 20.31
N VAL A 235 -22.13 -22.77 21.06
CA VAL A 235 -22.10 -21.74 22.11
C VAL A 235 -22.34 -20.35 21.53
N VAL A 236 -21.70 -20.01 20.41
CA VAL A 236 -21.89 -18.72 19.75
C VAL A 236 -23.34 -18.55 19.26
N ALA A 237 -23.93 -19.59 18.67
CA ALA A 237 -25.33 -19.56 18.25
C ALA A 237 -26.30 -19.36 19.44
N LEU A 238 -26.03 -20.01 20.57
CA LEU A 238 -26.84 -19.86 21.79
C LEU A 238 -26.77 -18.44 22.38
N VAL A 239 -25.58 -17.83 22.37
CA VAL A 239 -25.39 -16.43 22.83
C VAL A 239 -26.13 -15.46 21.92
N LEU A 240 -26.05 -15.63 20.59
CA LEU A 240 -26.79 -14.78 19.65
C LEU A 240 -28.30 -14.94 19.80
N TYR A 241 -28.79 -16.17 20.02
CA TYR A 241 -30.20 -16.43 20.27
C TYR A 241 -30.69 -15.77 21.57
N ALA A 242 -29.92 -15.88 22.66
CA ALA A 242 -30.23 -15.21 23.92
C ALA A 242 -30.21 -13.68 23.79
N ALA A 243 -29.23 -13.12 23.07
CA ALA A 243 -29.14 -11.69 22.79
C ALA A 243 -30.36 -11.20 21.99
N HIS A 244 -30.81 -11.98 21.00
CA HIS A 244 -31.99 -11.67 20.19
C HIS A 244 -33.30 -11.76 20.99
N TRP A 245 -33.39 -12.70 21.94
CA TRP A 245 -34.56 -12.81 22.82
C TRP A 245 -34.67 -11.62 23.80
N LEU A 246 -33.54 -11.17 24.35
CA LEU A 246 -33.47 -10.01 25.24
C LEU A 246 -33.79 -8.68 24.56
N THR A 247 -33.67 -8.60 23.23
CA THR A 247 -34.02 -7.39 22.46
C THR A 247 -35.50 -7.34 22.05
N GLN A 248 -36.26 -8.42 22.28
CA GLN A 248 -37.69 -8.52 21.97
C GLN A 248 -38.61 -8.50 23.21
N SER A 249 -38.06 -8.36 24.43
CA SER A 249 -38.80 -8.19 25.70
C SER A 249 -38.59 -6.79 26.27
#